data_AF-I4I6G7-F1
#
_entry.id   AF-I4I6G7-F1
#
_cell.length_a   1.000
_cell.length_b   1.000
_cell.length_c   1.000
_cell.angle_alpha   90.00
_cell.angle_beta   90.00
_cell.angle_gamma   90.00
#
_symmetry.space_group_name_H-M   'P 1'
#
loop_
_entity.id
_entity.type
_entity.pdbx_description
1 polymer ?
#
loop_
_entity_poly.entity_id
_entity_poly.type
_entity_poly.pdbx_seq_one_letter_code
_entity_poly.pdbx_strand_id
1 'polypeptide(L)' 'MGKPQIAVRIPPPLLAELNQYVERVGTSKTDVIISAIAAYLGCAETVPLSQRVSELEL' A
#
# COMPACT_ATOMS: atom_id res chain seq x y z
N MET A 1 -5.01 5.86 19.17
CA MET A 1 -5.45 4.59 18.55
C MET A 1 -4.29 4.00 17.79
N GLY A 2 -3.98 2.72 17.96
CA GLY A 2 -2.88 2.07 17.22
C GLY A 2 -3.22 1.93 15.73
N LYS A 3 -2.22 2.02 14.86
CA LYS A 3 -2.42 1.77 13.42
C LYS A 3 -2.88 0.32 13.22
N PRO A 4 -4.00 0.05 12.52
CA PRO A 4 -4.43 -1.31 12.21
C PRO A 4 -3.32 -2.06 11.47
N GLN A 5 -3.08 -3.33 11.83
CA GLN A 5 -2.07 -4.17 11.20
C GLN A 5 -2.72 -5.42 10.62
N ILE A 6 -2.22 -5.85 9.46
CA ILE A 6 -2.62 -7.08 8.79
C ILE A 6 -1.35 -7.87 8.50
N ALA A 7 -1.32 -9.13 8.93
CA ALA A 7 -0.25 -10.07 8.59
C ALA A 7 -0.74 -11.00 7.48
N VAL A 8 0.03 -11.12 6.40
CA VAL A 8 -0.30 -11.96 5.24
C VAL A 8 0.82 -12.96 4.98
N ARG A 9 0.45 -14.18 4.55
CA ARG A 9 1.40 -15.19 4.07
C ARG A 9 1.55 -15.04 2.57
N ILE A 10 2.77 -14.81 2.10
CA ILE A 10 3.09 -14.58 0.70
C ILE A 10 4.01 -15.72 0.23
N PRO A 11 3.72 -16.37 -0.93
CA PRO A 11 4.63 -17.34 -1.52
C PRO A 11 6.03 -16.71 -1.78
N PRO A 12 7.14 -17.43 -1.54
CA PRO A 12 8.49 -16.88 -1.71
C PRO A 12 8.77 -16.25 -3.09
N PRO A 13 8.31 -16.83 -4.22
CA PRO A 13 8.52 -16.21 -5.54
C PRO A 13 7.85 -14.83 -5.64
N LEU A 14 6.62 -14.71 -5.14
CA LEU A 14 5.87 -13.46 -5.16
C LEU A 14 6.50 -12.40 -4.25
N LEU A 15 7.06 -12.82 -3.10
CA LEU A 15 7.80 -11.92 -2.21
C LEU A 15 9.07 -11.37 -2.90
N ALA A 16 9.77 -12.20 -3.68
CA ALA A 16 10.96 -11.77 -4.43
C ALA A 16 10.60 -10.72 -5.50
N GLU A 17 9.54 -10.95 -6.28
CA GLU A 17 9.07 -9.98 -7.27
C GLU A 17 8.63 -8.66 -6.62
N LEU A 18 7.91 -8.72 -5.50
CA LEU A 18 7.50 -7.53 -4.74
C LEU A 18 8.72 -6.72 -4.28
N ASN A 19 9.78 -7.40 -3.82
CA ASN A 19 11.01 -6.73 -3.40
C ASN A 19 11.70 -6.02 -4.56
N GLN A 20 11.83 -6.68 -5.72
CA GLN A 20 12.42 -6.10 -6.92
C GLN A 20 11.61 -4.90 -7.43
N TYR A 21 10.28 -5.00 -7.40
CA TYR A 21 9.41 -3.90 -7.81
C TYR A 21 9.61 -2.67 -6.92
N VAL A 22 9.65 -2.88 -5.59
CA VAL A 22 9.86 -1.83 -4.59
C VAL A 22 11.20 -1.12 -4.79
N GLU A 23 12.28 -1.86 -5.04
CA GLU A 23 13.59 -1.29 -5.34
C GLU A 23 13.59 -0.47 -6.63
N ARG A 24 12.95 -0.99 -7.69
CA ARG A 24 12.88 -0.33 -8.99
C ARG A 24 12.10 0.98 -8.97
N VAL A 25 10.98 1.01 -8.24
CA VAL A 25 10.06 2.16 -8.21
C VAL A 25 10.37 3.13 -7.08
N GLY A 26 11.18 2.73 -6.10
CA GLY A 26 11.54 3.56 -4.95
C GLY A 26 10.35 3.80 -4.01
N THR A 27 9.52 2.78 -3.80
CA THR A 27 8.30 2.85 -2.97
C THR A 27 8.35 1.83 -1.83
N SER A 28 7.48 1.93 -0.82
CA SER A 28 7.46 0.93 0.27
C SER A 28 6.60 -0.29 -0.11
N LYS A 29 6.90 -1.45 0.49
CA LYS A 29 6.06 -2.65 0.32
C LYS A 29 4.63 -2.40 0.78
N THR A 30 4.47 -1.62 1.86
CA THR A 30 3.16 -1.21 2.38
C THR A 30 2.38 -0.44 1.32
N ASP A 31 2.97 0.57 0.69
CA ASP A 31 2.29 1.38 -0.32
C ASP A 31 1.85 0.54 -1.51
N VAL A 32 2.69 -0.40 -1.96
CA VAL A 32 2.35 -1.32 -3.05
C VAL A 32 1.15 -2.20 -2.68
N ILE A 33 1.17 -2.80 -1.49
CA ILE A 33 0.09 -3.70 -1.04
C ILE A 33 -1.21 -2.93 -0.83
N ILE A 34 -1.16 -1.75 -0.20
CA ILE A 34 -2.35 -0.90 0.00
C ILE A 34 -2.91 -0.45 -1.35
N SER A 35 -2.06 -0.04 -2.29
CA SER A 35 -2.49 0.36 -3.64
C SER A 35 -3.12 -0.80 -4.39
N ALA A 36 -2.55 -2.01 -4.29
CA ALA A 36 -3.11 -3.21 -4.91
C ALA A 36 -4.47 -3.59 -4.31
N ILE A 37 -4.61 -3.52 -2.99
CA ILE A 37 -5.89 -3.76 -2.30
C ILE A 37 -6.93 -2.71 -2.71
N ALA A 38 -6.54 -1.42 -2.74
CA ALA A 38 -7.42 -0.35 -3.16
C ALA A 38 -7.88 -0.53 -4.62
N ALA A 39 -6.97 -0.87 -5.53
CA ALA A 39 -7.32 -1.17 -6.92
C ALA A 39 -8.26 -2.38 -7.04
N TYR A 40 -7.97 -3.47 -6.31
CA TYR A 40 -8.82 -4.67 -6.31
C TYR A 40 -10.23 -4.41 -5.79
N LEU A 41 -10.36 -3.58 -4.75
CA LEU A 41 -11.66 -3.21 -4.16
C LEU A 41 -12.38 -2.08 -4.90
N GLY A 42 -11.79 -1.50 -5.95
CA GLY A 42 -12.33 -0.31 -6.63
C GLY A 42 -12.24 0.98 -5.79
N CYS A 43 -11.40 0.97 -4.74
CA CYS A 43 -11.14 2.08 -3.83
C CYS A 43 -9.93 2.95 -4.24
N ALA A 44 -9.31 2.69 -5.41
CA ALA A 44 -8.12 3.42 -5.85
C ALA A 44 -8.34 4.95 -5.99
N GLU A 45 -9.58 5.38 -6.20
CA GLU A 45 -9.98 6.79 -6.28
C GLU A 45 -10.72 7.29 -5.02
N THR A 46 -10.94 6.43 -4.01
CA THR A 46 -11.87 6.71 -2.90
C THR A 46 -11.20 7.25 -1.64
N VAL A 47 -9.97 7.76 -1.70
CA VAL A 47 -9.48 8.65 -0.63
C VAL A 47 -9.75 10.08 -1.12
N PRO A 48 -10.80 10.75 -0.59
CA PRO A 48 -11.09 12.12 -0.96
C PRO A 48 -9.84 12.97 -0.76
N LEU A 49 -9.60 13.89 -1.69
CA LEU A 49 -8.43 14.77 -1.68
C LEU A 49 -8.29 15.51 -0.33
N SER A 50 -9.41 15.79 0.33
CA SER A 50 -9.47 16.32 1.70
C SER A 50 -8.77 15.43 2.73
N GLN A 51 -8.95 14.12 2.65
CA GLN A 51 -8.34 13.18 3.59
C GLN A 51 -6.83 13.05 3.36
N ARG A 52 -6.36 13.15 2.10
CA ARG A 52 -4.93 13.20 1.77
C ARG A 52 -4.25 14.49 2.24
N VAL A 53 -4.98 15.62 2.21
CA VAL A 53 -4.48 16.91 2.72
C VAL A 53 -4.42 16.91 4.25
N SER A 54 -5.42 16.33 4.93
CA SER A 54 -5.41 16.23 6.39
C SER A 54 -4.25 15.41 6.97
N GLU A 55 -3.69 14.45 6.22
CA GLU A 55 -2.50 13.68 6.65
C GLU A 55 -1.18 14.44 6.46
N LEU A 56 -1.16 15.53 5.68
CA LEU A 56 0.02 16.38 5.44
C LEU A 56 0.12 17.59 6.39
N GLU A 57 -0.97 17.92 7.10
CA GLU A 57 -1.04 19.04 8.05
C GLU A 57 -0.71 18.64 9.51
N LEU A 58 -0.28 17.38 9.76
CA LEU A 58 0.23 16.89 11.04
C LEU A 58 1.75 16.90 11.11
#